data_AF-A0A1Y4KVJ6-F1
#
_entry.id   AF-A0A1Y4KVJ6-F1
#
_cell.length_a   1.000
_cell.length_b   1.000
_cell.length_c   1.000
_cell.angle_alpha   90.00
_cell.angle_beta   90.00
_cell.angle_gamma   90.00
#
_symmetry.space_group_name_H-M   'P 1'
#
loop_
_entity.id
_entity.type
_entity.pdbx_description
1 polymer ?
#
loop_
_entity_poly.entity_id
_entity_poly.type
_entity_poly.pdbx_seq_one_letter_code
_entity_poly.pdbx_strand_id
1 'polypeptide(L)' 'MTQKTLEEIAADVERVFSLNDEGNSIKEISSLLALEEDYIYSILVSRQGYSEDPLTVAHMIMMEME' A
#
# COMPACT_ATOMS: atom_id res chain seq x y z
N MET A 1 7.60 -18.61 -2.06
CA MET A 1 7.42 -17.17 -1.74
C MET A 1 6.77 -16.57 -2.97
N THR A 2 5.48 -16.27 -2.91
CA THR A 2 4.74 -15.69 -4.04
C THR A 2 5.17 -14.24 -4.17
N GLN A 3 5.99 -13.96 -5.18
CA GLN A 3 6.42 -12.60 -5.50
C GLN A 3 5.19 -11.85 -6.02
N LYS A 4 4.62 -10.95 -5.22
CA LYS A 4 3.53 -10.07 -5.67
C LYS A 4 4.04 -9.22 -6.84
N THR A 5 3.27 -9.12 -7.90
CA THR A 5 3.63 -8.29 -9.05
C THR A 5 3.35 -6.81 -8.76
N LEU A 6 3.98 -5.93 -9.53
CA LEU A 6 3.74 -4.48 -9.47
C LEU A 6 2.26 -4.12 -9.56
N GLU A 7 1.52 -4.82 -10.40
CA GLU A 7 0.09 -4.59 -10.61
C GLU A 7 -0.73 -4.94 -9.37
N GLU A 8 -0.38 -6.02 -8.67
CA GLU A 8 -1.03 -6.41 -7.41
C GLU A 8 -0.73 -5.40 -6.31
N ILE A 9 0.53 -4.96 -6.20
CA ILE A 9 0.95 -3.95 -5.22
C ILE A 9 0.27 -2.61 -5.52
N ALA A 10 0.19 -2.20 -6.79
CA ALA A 10 -0.50 -0.97 -7.18
C ALA A 10 -2.01 -1.02 -6.88
N ALA A 11 -2.65 -2.18 -7.11
CA ALA A 11 -4.05 -2.40 -6.76
C ALA A 11 -4.27 -2.37 -5.24
N ASP A 12 -3.36 -2.97 -4.46
CA ASP A 12 -3.38 -2.88 -3.00
C ASP A 12 -3.22 -1.41 -2.55
N VAL A 13 -2.28 -0.66 -3.14
CA VAL A 13 -2.06 0.76 -2.84
C VAL A 13 -3.32 1.59 -3.10
N GLU A 14 -3.95 1.43 -4.27
CA GLU A 14 -5.17 2.17 -4.62
C GLU A 14 -6.34 1.86 -3.67
N ARG A 15 -6.50 0.58 -3.30
CA ARG A 15 -7.53 0.15 -2.33
C ARG A 15 -7.27 0.69 -0.93
N VAL A 16 -6.04 0.57 -0.45
CA VAL A 16 -5.61 1.13 0.85
C VAL A 16 -5.83 2.64 0.87
N PHE A 17 -5.48 3.34 -0.21
CA PHE A 17 -5.69 4.78 -0.31
C PHE A 17 -7.15 5.16 -0.29
N SER A 18 -8.00 4.46 -1.05
CA SER A 18 -9.44 4.72 -1.09
C SER A 18 -10.07 4.53 0.29
N LEU A 19 -9.77 3.41 0.97
CA LEU A 19 -10.31 3.15 2.30
C LEU A 19 -9.80 4.14 3.35
N ASN A 20 -8.53 4.54 3.27
CA ASN A 20 -7.97 5.56 4.17
C ASN A 20 -8.57 6.96 3.90
N ASP A 21 -8.89 7.29 2.65
CA ASP A 21 -9.57 8.53 2.26
C ASP A 21 -11.01 8.58 2.77
N GLU A 22 -11.69 7.42 2.79
CA GLU A 22 -13.01 7.24 3.43
C GLU A 22 -12.96 7.40 4.97
N GLY A 23 -11.77 7.48 5.57
CA GLY A 23 -11.58 7.68 7.01
C GLY A 23 -11.39 6.38 7.80
N ASN A 24 -11.22 5.23 7.13
CA ASN A 24 -10.93 3.97 7.81
C ASN A 24 -9.51 3.98 8.41
N SER A 25 -9.35 3.42 9.60
CA SER A 25 -8.04 3.29 10.23
C SER A 25 -7.22 2.13 9.64
N ILE A 26 -5.89 2.17 9.76
CA ILE A 26 -4.97 1.12 9.29
C ILE A 26 -5.42 -0.29 9.72
N LYS A 27 -5.90 -0.45 10.96
CA LYS A 27 -6.44 -1.71 11.48
C LYS A 27 -7.68 -2.21 10.74
N GLU A 28 -8.59 -1.31 10.38
CA GLU A 28 -9.79 -1.65 9.63
C GLU A 28 -9.43 -2.05 8.21
N ILE A 29 -8.54 -1.28 7.57
CA ILE A 29 -8.02 -1.57 6.23
C ILE A 29 -7.30 -2.92 6.21
N SER A 30 -6.48 -3.21 7.22
CA SER A 30 -5.80 -4.50 7.40
C SER A 30 -6.80 -5.64 7.49
N SER A 31 -7.86 -5.47 8.28
CA SER A 31 -8.90 -6.48 8.40
C SER A 31 -9.74 -6.65 7.12
N LEU A 32 -9.96 -5.57 6.36
CA LEU A 32 -10.77 -5.58 5.13
C LEU A 32 -10.02 -6.19 3.95
N LEU A 33 -8.75 -5.85 3.79
CA LEU A 33 -7.90 -6.29 2.68
C LEU A 33 -7.07 -7.54 3.01
N ALA A 34 -7.13 -8.02 4.26
CA ALA A 34 -6.28 -9.10 4.77
C ALA A 34 -4.78 -8.82 4.51
N LEU A 35 -4.40 -7.54 4.63
CA LEU A 35 -3.03 -7.06 4.47
C LEU A 35 -2.42 -6.79 5.84
N GLU A 36 -1.09 -6.88 5.95
CA GLU A 36 -0.41 -6.53 7.18
C GLU A 36 -0.47 -5.02 7.44
N GLU A 37 -0.64 -4.66 8.72
CA GLU A 37 -0.67 -3.26 9.16
C GLU A 37 0.62 -2.52 8.78
N ASP A 38 1.77 -3.20 8.86
CA ASP A 38 3.08 -2.64 8.50
C ASP A 38 3.22 -2.36 6.99
N TYR A 39 2.68 -3.25 6.16
CA TYR A 39 2.60 -3.05 4.71
C TYR A 39 1.69 -1.87 4.34
N ILE A 40 0.52 -1.78 4.98
CA ILE A 40 -0.40 -0.65 4.81
C ILE A 40 0.25 0.66 5.28
N TYR A 41 0.95 0.63 6.41
CA TYR A 41 1.68 1.78 6.93
C TYR A 41 2.74 2.25 5.93
N SER A 42 3.54 1.34 5.38
CA SER A 42 4.54 1.63 4.35
C SER A 42 3.89 2.30 3.12
N ILE A 43 2.77 1.75 2.63
CA ILE A 43 1.99 2.33 1.52
C ILE A 43 1.53 3.77 1.83
N LEU A 44 0.95 4.02 3.01
CA LEU A 44 0.43 5.33 3.40
C LEU A 44 1.55 6.35 3.69
N VAL A 45 2.69 5.90 4.23
CA VAL A 45 3.88 6.73 4.40
C VAL A 45 4.47 7.13 3.05
N SER A 46 4.53 6.20 2.08
CA SER A 46 4.97 6.52 0.72
C SER A 46 4.06 7.55 0.03
N ARG A 47 2.73 7.55 0.28
CA ARG A 47 1.79 8.59 -0.20
C ARG A 47 2.18 10.00 0.25
N GLN A 48 2.64 10.14 1.49
CA GLN A 48 2.97 11.46 2.05
C GLN A 48 4.31 11.99 1.52
N GLY A 49 5.22 11.11 1.10
CA GLY A 49 6.50 11.48 0.50
C GLY A 49 6.44 11.70 -1.02
N TYR A 50 5.50 11.06 -1.71
CA TYR A 50 5.41 11.06 -3.17
C TYR A 50 3.99 11.47 -3.60
N SER A 51 3.88 12.71 -4.08
CA SER A 51 2.64 13.21 -4.71
C SER A 51 2.35 12.57 -6.08
N GLU A 52 3.17 11.62 -6.53
CA GLU A 52 3.24 11.21 -7.93
C GLU A 52 3.23 9.67 -8.05
N ASP A 53 2.03 9.17 -8.34
CA ASP A 53 1.67 7.84 -8.84
C ASP A 53 1.83 6.58 -7.95
N PRO A 54 0.77 5.76 -7.81
CA PRO A 54 0.79 4.50 -7.03
C PRO A 54 1.81 3.48 -7.55
N LEU A 55 2.18 3.55 -8.84
CA LEU A 55 3.22 2.69 -9.44
C LEU A 55 4.61 2.99 -8.87
N THR A 56 4.91 4.26 -8.58
CA THR A 56 6.17 4.71 -7.99
C THR A 56 6.32 4.19 -6.56
N VAL A 57 5.24 4.23 -5.79
CA VAL A 57 5.15 3.67 -4.43
C VAL A 57 5.38 2.16 -4.46
N ALA A 58 4.71 1.44 -5.37
CA ALA A 58 4.88 0.00 -5.52
C ALA A 58 6.34 -0.40 -5.85
N HIS A 59 7.01 0.36 -6.72
CA HIS A 59 8.42 0.14 -7.06
C HIS A 59 9.37 0.36 -5.88
N MET A 60 9.16 1.38 -5.04
CA MET A 60 9.99 1.62 -3.86
C MET A 60 9.86 0.51 -2.83
N ILE A 61 8.62 0.08 -2.52
CA ILE A 61 8.36 -0.98 -1.53
C ILE A 61 9.04 -2.28 -1.94
N MET A 62 9.08 -2.60 -3.25
CA MET A 62 9.82 -3.76 -3.73
C MET A 62 11.34 -3.64 -3.56
N MET A 63 11.92 -2.43 -3.69
CA MET A 63 13.36 -2.24 -3.48
C MET A 63 13.76 -2.19 -1.99
N GLU A 64 12.85 -1.83 -1.08
CA GLU A 64 13.11 -1.87 0.37
C GLU A 64 13.04 -3.29 0.96
N MET A 65 12.43 -4.24 0.26
CA MET A 65 12.32 -5.65 0.67
C MET A 65 13.48 -6.54 0.16
N GLU A 66 14.51 -5.96 -0.46
CA GLU A 66 15.68 -6.68 -1.03
C GLU A 66 16.87 -6.77 -0.06
#